data_AF-A0A359MX07-F1
#
_entry.id   AF-A0A359MX07-F1
#
_cell.length_a   1.000
_cell.length_b   1.000
_cell.length_c   1.000
_cell.angle_alpha   90.00
_cell.angle_beta   90.00
_cell.angle_gamma   90.00
#
_symmetry.space_group_name_H-M   'P 1'
#
loop_
_entity.id
_entity.type
_entity.pdbx_description
1 polymer ?
#
loop_
_entity_poly.entity_id
_entity_poly.type
_entity_poly.pdbx_seq_one_letter_code
_entity_poly.pdbx_strand_id
1 'polypeptide(L)' 'MKTRIAINGFGRIGAAAFRIAIERPELEVVAFNGLGSLAMAAHLLKYD' A
#
# COMPACT_ATOMS: atom_id res chain seq x y z
N MET A 1 7.05 -18.09 7.51
CA MET A 1 5.71 -17.75 7.01
C MET A 1 5.56 -16.24 7.08
N LYS A 2 5.09 -15.57 6.03
CA LYS A 2 4.88 -14.11 6.07
C LYS A 2 3.47 -13.79 6.57
N THR A 3 3.34 -12.70 7.32
CA THR A 3 2.04 -12.18 7.75
C THR A 3 1.40 -11.44 6.57
N ARG A 4 0.25 -11.95 6.12
CA ARG A 4 -0.50 -11.37 5.02
C ARG A 4 -1.34 -10.21 5.52
N ILE A 5 -1.19 -9.05 4.91
CA ILE A 5 -1.89 -7.82 5.30
C ILE A 5 -2.57 -7.17 4.09
N ALA A 6 -3.64 -6.42 4.37
CA ALA A 6 -4.33 -5.59 3.39
C ALA A 6 -4.42 -4.14 3.90
N ILE A 7 -4.43 -3.18 2.98
CA ILE A 7 -4.51 -1.75 3.31
C ILE A 7 -5.89 -1.23 2.90
N ASN A 8 -6.74 -0.88 3.87
CA ASN A 8 -8.03 -0.25 3.61
C ASN A 8 -7.93 1.27 3.76
N GLY A 9 -7.91 1.98 2.63
CA GLY A 9 -7.71 3.43 2.57
C GLY A 9 -6.38 3.81 1.91
N PHE A 10 -6.29 3.67 0.59
CA PHE A 10 -5.06 3.96 -0.19
C PHE A 10 -4.88 5.45 -0.56
N GLY A 11 -4.94 6.32 0.44
CA GLY A 11 -4.53 7.73 0.34
C GLY A 11 -3.05 7.91 0.69
N ARG A 12 -2.66 9.10 1.15
CA ARG A 12 -1.26 9.40 1.56
C ARG A 12 -0.71 8.42 2.59
N ILE A 13 -1.46 8.18 3.68
CA ILE A 13 -1.03 7.26 4.75
C ILE A 13 -1.00 5.81 4.26
N GLY A 14 -1.98 5.40 3.44
CA GLY A 14 -2.00 4.05 2.85
C GLY A 14 -0.79 3.79 1.95
N ALA A 15 -0.42 4.77 1.12
CA ALA A 15 0.77 4.70 0.27
C ALA A 15 2.07 4.67 1.09
N ALA A 16 2.19 5.51 2.13
CA ALA A 16 3.35 5.49 3.04
C ALA A 16 3.46 4.15 3.80
N ALA A 17 2.34 3.63 4.30
CA ALA A 17 2.30 2.33 4.96
C ALA A 17 2.67 1.19 3.99
N PHE A 18 2.24 1.26 2.72
CA PHE A 18 2.65 0.33 1.68
C PHE A 18 4.17 0.34 1.48
N ARG A 19 4.79 1.54 1.33
CA ARG A 19 6.24 1.69 1.17
C ARG A 19 7.01 1.06 2.33
N ILE A 20 6.59 1.29 3.57
CA ILE A 20 7.22 0.69 4.74
C ILE A 20 7.01 -0.83 4.75
N ALA A 21 5.80 -1.30 4.44
CA ALA A 21 5.47 -2.73 4.51
C ALA A 21 6.26 -3.58 3.50
N ILE A 22 6.55 -3.06 2.29
CA ILE A 22 7.32 -3.80 1.28
C ILE A 22 8.80 -3.96 1.65
N GLU A 23 9.32 -3.15 2.56
CA GLU A 23 10.69 -3.26 3.09
C GLU A 23 10.79 -4.28 4.24
N ARG A 24 9.65 -4.76 4.75
CA ARG A 24 9.56 -5.68 5.90
C ARG A 24 9.43 -7.12 5.40
N PRO A 25 10.50 -7.94 5.44
CA PRO A 25 10.48 -9.29 4.85
C PRO A 25 9.47 -10.25 5.49
N GLU A 26 9.04 -9.97 6.71
CA GLU A 26 8.00 -10.71 7.43
C GLU A 26 6.57 -10.38 6.96
N LEU A 27 6.37 -9.31 6.20
CA LEU A 27 5.06 -8.87 5.71
C LEU A 27 4.87 -9.22 4.22
N GLU A 28 3.60 -9.45 3.87
CA GLU A 28 3.14 -9.61 2.50
C GLU A 28 1.87 -8.77 2.31
N VAL A 29 1.96 -7.67 1.57
CA VAL A 29 0.77 -6.88 1.20
C VAL A 29 0.06 -7.58 0.06
N VAL A 30 -1.15 -8.10 0.32
CA VAL A 30 -1.90 -8.90 -0.66
C VAL A 30 -3.00 -8.13 -1.37
N ALA A 31 -3.45 -7.02 -0.79
CA ALA A 31 -4.50 -6.18 -1.37
C ALA A 31 -4.46 -4.77 -0.79
N PHE A 32 -5.01 -3.83 -1.53
CA PHE A 32 -5.44 -2.55 -0.99
C PHE A 32 -6.82 -2.18 -1.54
N ASN A 33 -7.53 -1.34 -0.81
CA ASN A 33 -8.80 -0.76 -1.21
C ASN A 33 -8.74 0.77 -1.03
N GLY A 34 -9.47 1.51 -1.87
CA GLY A 34 -9.58 2.95 -1.77
C GLY A 34 -10.71 3.49 -2.64
N LEU A 35 -11.15 4.71 -2.33
CA LEU A 35 -12.18 5.42 -3.09
C LEU A 35 -11.62 6.11 -4.35
N GLY A 36 -10.30 6.25 -4.44
CA GLY A 36 -9.62 6.88 -5.58
C GLY A 36 -9.33 5.91 -6.72
N SER A 37 -8.95 6.46 -7.88
CA SER A 37 -8.60 5.66 -9.05
C SER A 37 -7.24 4.96 -8.89
N LEU A 38 -7.02 3.88 -9.65
CA LEU A 38 -5.72 3.22 -9.71
C LEU A 38 -4.61 4.17 -10.21
N ALA A 39 -4.93 5.10 -11.10
CA ALA A 39 -4.00 6.11 -11.58
C ALA A 39 -3.53 7.06 -10.46
N MET A 40 -4.44 7.46 -9.56
CA MET A 40 -4.09 8.25 -8.37
C MET A 40 -3.17 7.44 -7.44
N ALA A 41 -3.52 6.17 -7.16
CA ALA A 41 -2.70 5.30 -6.32
C ALA A 41 -1.28 5.10 -6.89
N ALA A 42 -1.17 4.85 -8.20
CA ALA A 42 0.12 4.73 -8.88
C ALA A 42 0.91 6.04 -8.87
N HIS A 43 0.24 7.20 -8.99
CA HIS A 43 0.88 8.50 -8.89
C HIS A 43 1.48 8.72 -7.49
N LEU A 44 0.71 8.44 -6.41
CA LEU A 44 1.21 8.50 -5.03
C LEU A 44 2.42 7.58 -4.87
N LEU A 45 2.33 6.31 -5.24
CA LEU A 45 3.46 5.37 -5.12
C LEU A 45 4.69 5.73 -5.94
N LYS A 46 4.55 6.48 -7.03
CA LYS A 46 5.68 6.83 -7.90
C LYS A 46 6.33 8.15 -7.49
N TYR A 47 5.54 9.12 -7.08
CA TYR A 47 5.98 10.51 -6.93
C TYR A 47 5.91 11.05 -5.50
N ASP A 48 5.16 10.39 -4.61
CA ASP A 48 5.01 10.74 -3.18
C ASP A 48 5.60 9.66 -2.28
#